data_AF-Q62P53-F1
#
_entry.id   AF-Q62P53-F1
#
_cell.length_a   1.000
_cell.length_b   1.000
_cell.length_c   1.000
_cell.angle_alpha   90.00
_cell.angle_beta   90.00
_cell.angle_gamma   90.00
#
_symmetry.space_group_name_H-M   'P 1'
#
loop_
_entity.id
_entity.type
_entity.pdbx_description
1 polymer ?
#
loop_
_entity_poly.entity_id
_entity_poly.type
_entity_poly.pdbx_seq_one_letter_code
_entity_poly.pdbx_strand_id
1 'polypeptide(L)'
;MLSFIVLFGLSFIIVCFIFFTILYFAVNLQKREPKPFQKAAEQTVDTIILIPISWLFTALYICILFILFPIRHFLDFFQQKR
;
A
#
# COMPACT_ATOMS: atom_id res chain seq x y z
N MET A 1 5.57 18.51 -18.06
CA MET A 1 4.86 18.53 -16.77
C MET A 1 4.73 17.12 -16.18
N LEU A 2 4.07 16.18 -16.87
CA LEU A 2 3.92 14.79 -16.40
C LEU A 2 5.25 14.10 -16.06
N SER A 3 6.24 14.13 -16.96
CA SER A 3 7.54 13.47 -16.74
C SER A 3 8.31 14.07 -15.56
N PHE A 4 8.17 15.37 -15.32
CA PHE A 4 8.78 16.04 -14.17
C PHE A 4 8.15 15.58 -12.86
N ILE A 5 6.81 15.51 -12.80
CA ILE A 5 6.06 15.03 -11.63
C ILE A 5 6.44 13.57 -11.33
N VAL A 6 6.55 12.72 -12.36
CA VAL A 6 6.93 11.31 -12.20
C VAL A 6 8.37 11.18 -11.68
N LEU A 7 9.33 11.90 -12.27
CA LEU A 7 10.73 11.88 -11.84
C LEU A 7 10.90 12.43 -10.42
N PHE A 8 10.16 13.48 -10.07
CA PHE A 8 10.14 14.05 -8.73
C PHE A 8 9.53 13.10 -7.70
N GLY A 9 8.43 12.42 -8.05
CA GLY A 9 7.84 11.39 -7.19
C GLY A 9 8.79 10.21 -6.97
N LEU A 10 9.44 9.74 -8.04
CA LEU A 10 10.44 8.67 -7.95
C LEU A 10 11.64 9.06 -7.08
N SER A 11 12.19 10.26 -7.26
CA SER A 11 13.33 10.72 -6.45
C SER A 11 12.94 10.87 -4.98
N PHE A 12 11.75 11.39 -4.70
CA PHE A 12 11.22 11.50 -3.34
C PHE A 12 11.05 10.12 -2.69
N ILE A 13 10.48 9.15 -3.40
CA ILE A 13 10.34 7.77 -2.90
C ILE A 13 11.71 7.14 -2.60
N ILE A 14 12.71 7.35 -3.45
CA ILE A 14 14.07 6.85 -3.22
C ILE A 14 14.67 7.46 -1.95
N VAL A 15 14.54 8.77 -1.76
CA VAL A 15 15.05 9.45 -0.55
C VAL A 15 14.35 8.93 0.71
N CYS A 16 13.02 8.80 0.67
CA CYS A 16 12.25 8.21 1.77
C CYS A 16 12.70 6.78 2.07
N PHE A 17 12.89 5.96 1.03
CA PHE A 17 13.35 4.58 1.17
C PHE A 17 14.71 4.50 1.88
N ILE A 18 15.66 5.33 1.48
CA ILE A 18 16.99 5.38 2.13
C ILE A 18 16.86 5.81 3.59
N PHE A 19 16.11 6.88 3.86
CA PHE A 19 15.92 7.41 5.21
C PHE A 19 15.28 6.39 6.16
N PHE A 20 14.17 5.77 5.75
CA PHE A 20 13.50 4.74 6.55
C PHE A 20 14.35 3.49 6.73
N THR A 21 15.11 3.08 5.72
CA THR A 21 16.04 1.94 5.86
C THR A 21 17.11 2.21 6.90
N ILE A 22 17.67 3.43 6.94
CA ILE A 22 18.65 3.81 7.98
C ILE A 22 18.00 3.82 9.37
N LEU A 23 16.77 4.34 9.49
CA LEU A 23 16.03 4.30 10.76
C LEU A 23 15.76 2.86 11.23
N TYR A 24 15.23 2.00 10.36
CA TYR A 24 14.99 0.60 10.70
C TYR A 24 16.28 -0.16 10.99
N PHE A 25 17.38 0.18 10.32
CA PHE A 25 18.69 -0.38 10.61
C PHE A 25 19.15 -0.03 12.02
N ALA A 26 19.03 1.25 12.42
CA ALA A 26 19.35 1.68 13.78
C ALA A 26 18.48 0.95 14.83
N VAL A 27 17.18 0.79 14.56
CA VAL A 27 16.24 0.05 15.42
C VAL A 27 16.62 -1.42 15.52
N ASN A 28 16.96 -2.08 14.41
CA ASN A 28 17.32 -3.49 14.39
C ASN A 28 18.71 -3.76 15.00
N LEU A 29 19.64 -2.81 14.89
CA LEU A 29 20.89 -2.82 15.64
C LEU A 29 20.65 -2.75 17.14
N GLN A 30 19.75 -1.87 17.59
CA GLN A 30 19.38 -1.75 19.00
C GLN A 30 18.75 -3.04 19.53
N LYS A 31 17.94 -3.73 18.70
CA LYS A 31 17.30 -5.01 19.02
C LYS A 31 18.23 -6.23 18.90
N ARG A 32 19.49 -6.05 18.49
CA ARG A 32 20.49 -7.13 18.24
C ARG A 32 19.95 -8.24 17.33
N GLU A 33 19.20 -7.85 16.31
CA GLU A 33 18.63 -8.79 15.33
C GLU A 33 19.74 -9.38 14.44
N PRO A 34 19.67 -10.68 14.08
CA PRO A 34 20.59 -11.25 13.12
C PRO A 34 20.38 -10.59 11.76
N LYS A 35 21.48 -10.10 11.16
CA LYS A 35 21.49 -9.38 9.87
C LYS A 35 20.59 -8.13 9.85
N PRO A 36 20.93 -7.09 10.64
CA PRO A 36 20.08 -5.92 10.86
C PRO A 36 19.80 -5.11 9.58
N PHE A 37 20.71 -5.12 8.62
CA PHE A 37 20.54 -4.41 7.34
C PHE A 37 19.49 -5.08 6.44
N GLN A 38 19.56 -6.41 6.31
CA GLN A 38 18.60 -7.15 5.50
C GLN A 38 17.18 -6.99 6.07
N LYS A 39 17.04 -7.14 7.39
CA LYS A 39 15.75 -7.00 8.08
C LYS A 39 15.19 -5.57 7.97
N ALA A 40 16.06 -4.57 8.00
CA ALA A 40 15.66 -3.18 7.81
C ALA A 40 15.15 -2.91 6.40
N ALA A 41 15.83 -3.43 5.37
CA ALA A 41 15.38 -3.30 3.98
C ALA A 41 14.03 -3.99 3.76
N GLU A 42 13.83 -5.20 4.27
CA GLU A 42 12.56 -5.93 4.22
C GLU A 42 11.43 -5.11 4.88
N GLN A 43 11.66 -4.59 6.09
CA GLN A 43 10.68 -3.77 6.82
C GLN A 43 10.34 -2.46 6.09
N THR A 44 11.33 -1.82 5.47
CA THR A 44 11.09 -0.61 4.67
C THR A 44 10.20 -0.93 3.47
N VAL A 45 10.49 -2.01 2.72
CA VAL A 45 9.67 -2.42 1.56
C VAL A 45 8.25 -2.77 2.00
N ASP A 46 8.10 -3.56 3.06
CA ASP A 46 6.80 -3.94 3.58
C ASP A 46 5.96 -2.72 3.97
N THR A 47 6.58 -1.78 4.69
CA THR A 47 5.86 -0.61 5.23
C THR A 47 5.54 0.42 4.16
N ILE A 48 6.48 0.71 3.25
CA ILE A 48 6.34 1.80 2.27
C ILE A 48 5.56 1.35 1.03
N ILE A 49 5.72 0.09 0.62
CA ILE A 49 5.18 -0.41 -0.65
C ILE A 49 4.02 -1.36 -0.40
N LEU A 50 4.27 -2.43 0.38
CA LEU A 50 3.34 -3.54 0.48
C LEU A 50 2.07 -3.17 1.25
N ILE A 51 2.19 -2.51 2.40
CA ILE A 51 1.05 -2.09 3.22
C ILE A 51 0.15 -1.12 2.44
N PRO A 52 0.64 0.01 1.88
CA PRO A 52 -0.23 0.96 1.18
C PRO A 52 -0.92 0.35 -0.04
N ILE A 53 -0.22 -0.51 -0.79
CA ILE A 53 -0.80 -1.24 -1.92
C ILE A 53 -1.90 -2.21 -1.45
N SER A 54 -1.65 -2.95 -0.38
CA SER A 54 -2.63 -3.88 0.20
C SER A 54 -3.89 -3.16 0.65
N TRP A 55 -3.75 -1.99 1.28
CA TRP A 55 -4.86 -1.13 1.67
C TRP A 55 -5.61 -0.59 0.45
N LEU A 56 -4.90 -0.18 -0.60
CA LEU A 56 -5.49 0.26 -1.87
C LEU A 56 -6.35 -0.82 -2.51
N PHE A 57 -5.84 -2.06 -2.61
CA PHE A 57 -6.60 -3.19 -3.13
C PHE A 57 -7.82 -3.51 -2.27
N THR A 58 -7.66 -3.46 -0.94
CA THR A 58 -8.76 -3.71 -0.01
C THR A 58 -9.86 -2.65 -0.13
N ALA A 59 -9.47 -1.37 -0.21
CA ALA A 59 -10.40 -0.26 -0.41
C ALA A 59 -11.13 -0.38 -1.74
N LEU A 60 -10.42 -0.73 -2.83
CA LEU A 60 -11.01 -0.95 -4.14
C LEU A 60 -12.05 -2.08 -4.11
N TYR A 61 -11.70 -3.20 -3.46
CA TYR A 61 -12.60 -4.34 -3.30
C TYR A 61 -13.88 -3.96 -2.53
N ILE A 62 -13.74 -3.23 -1.43
CA ILE A 62 -14.89 -2.74 -0.64
C ILE A 62 -15.76 -1.81 -1.48
N CYS A 63 -15.17 -0.86 -2.21
CA CYS A 63 -15.91 0.04 -3.12
C CYS A 63 -16.71 -0.75 -4.16
N ILE A 64 -16.10 -1.77 -4.76
CA ILE A 64 -16.76 -2.65 -5.74
C ILE A 64 -17.95 -3.36 -5.11
N LEU A 65 -17.79 -3.92 -3.91
CA LEU A 65 -18.89 -4.57 -3.19
C LEU A 65 -20.02 -3.59 -2.84
N PHE A 66 -19.69 -2.38 -2.41
CA PHE A 66 -20.67 -1.33 -2.13
C PHE A 66 -21.48 -0.92 -3.36
N ILE A 67 -20.95 -1.10 -4.56
CA ILE A 67 -21.66 -0.84 -5.82
C ILE A 67 -22.48 -2.07 -6.24
N LEU A 68 -21.89 -3.27 -6.18
CA LEU A 68 -22.55 -4.52 -6.60
C LEU A 68 -23.72 -4.91 -5.71
N PHE A 69 -23.62 -4.68 -4.40
CA PHE A 69 -24.67 -5.04 -3.45
C PHE A 69 -26.02 -4.34 -3.71
N PRO A 70 -26.09 -3.00 -3.84
CA PRO A 70 -27.33 -2.31 -4.18
C PRO A 70 -27.79 -2.65 -5.60
N ILE A 71 -26.90 -2.81 -6.57
CA ILE A 71 -27.27 -3.21 -7.94
C ILE A 71 -28.01 -4.55 -7.93
N ARG A 72 -27.49 -5.54 -7.20
CA ARG A 72 -28.14 -6.84 -7.05
C ARG A 72 -29.51 -6.70 -6.39
N HIS A 73 -29.60 -5.91 -5.32
CA HIS A 73 -30.87 -5.71 -4.63
C HIS A 73 -31.93 -5.01 -5.50
N PHE A 74 -31.51 -4.03 -6.32
CA PHE A 74 -32.38 -3.38 -7.30
C PHE A 74 -32.84 -4.36 -8.40
N LEU A 75 -31.92 -5.17 -8.95
CA LEU A 75 -32.27 -6.18 -9.96
C LEU A 75 -33.27 -7.20 -9.43
N ASP A 76 -33.08 -7.71 -8.20
CA ASP A 76 -34.00 -8.64 -7.56
C ASP A 76 -35.39 -7.99 -7.35
N PHE A 77 -35.44 -6.73 -6.94
CA PHE A 77 -36.69 -5.97 -6.78
C PHE A 77 -37.43 -5.78 -8.11
N PHE A 78 -36.71 -5.51 -9.20
CA PHE A 78 -37.29 -5.38 -10.53
C PHE A 78 -37.74 -6.72 -11.12
N GLN A 79 -37.05 -7.82 -10.82
CA GLN A 79 -37.45 -9.16 -11.27
C GLN A 79 -38.66 -9.69 -10.51
N GLN A 80 -38.80 -9.41 -9.21
CA GLN A 80 -39.97 -9.82 -8.43
C GLN A 80 -41.27 -9.09 -8.82
N LYS A 81 -41.16 -7.96 -9.52
CA LYS A 81 -42.28 -7.12 -9.94
C LYS A 81 -42.81 -7.45 -11.34
N ARG A 82 -42.17 -8.37 -12.07
CA ARG A 82 -42.58 -8.83 -13.41
C ARG A 82 -43.25 -10.19 -13.31
#